data_AF-A0A2H1EIN0-F1
#
_entry.id   AF-A0A2H1EIN0-F1
#
_cell.length_a   1.000
_cell.length_b   1.000
_cell.length_c   1.000
_cell.angle_alpha   90.00
_cell.angle_beta   90.00
_cell.angle_gamma   90.00
#
_symmetry.space_group_name_H-M   'P 1'
#
loop_
_entity.id
_entity.type
_entity.pdbx_description
1 polymer ?
#
loop_
_entity_poly.entity_id
_entity_poly.type
_entity_poly.pdbx_seq_one_letter_code
_entity_poly.pdbx_strand_id
1 'polypeptide(L)'
;MKITYIVIISIVCLSLPLSSAHGDNVLTPPFVHAIVTNPISVFGKTYNLQVDNMTYPLYYGFHYTSATVSKISVVPESNSIQMSLQNVTETDTMWVYIPQSIISSDSNQFLLYVDGKNTSYEIATYSHSTILGFTVNTNTHEVQIQGTRVIPEFSTSVFSVAVIGFVSILVLRFYRPLKM
;
A
#
# COMPACT_ATOMS: atom_id res chain seq x y z
N MET A 1 -1.80 -49.20 -33.55
CA MET A 1 -3.06 -48.44 -33.42
C MET A 1 -2.97 -47.65 -32.12
N LYS A 2 -2.81 -46.33 -32.20
CA LYS A 2 -2.55 -45.44 -31.04
C LYS A 2 -3.88 -44.99 -30.44
N ILE A 3 -4.09 -45.22 -29.15
CA ILE A 3 -5.24 -44.70 -28.39
C ILE A 3 -4.75 -43.44 -27.68
N THR A 4 -5.23 -42.29 -28.14
CA THR A 4 -4.92 -40.97 -27.59
C THR A 4 -5.88 -40.67 -26.44
N TYR A 5 -5.35 -40.48 -25.24
CA TYR A 5 -6.10 -39.96 -24.09
C TYR A 5 -6.21 -38.44 -24.22
N ILE A 6 -7.43 -37.92 -24.36
CA ILE A 6 -7.72 -36.50 -24.27
C ILE A 6 -8.07 -36.20 -22.81
N VAL A 7 -7.16 -35.53 -22.11
CA VAL A 7 -7.41 -34.98 -20.77
C VAL A 7 -8.07 -33.61 -20.95
N ILE A 8 -9.35 -33.49 -20.61
CA ILE A 8 -10.06 -32.21 -20.57
C ILE A 8 -9.86 -31.63 -19.17
N ILE A 9 -8.97 -30.65 -19.04
CA ILE A 9 -8.80 -29.86 -17.82
C ILE A 9 -9.87 -28.76 -17.85
N SER A 10 -10.99 -28.97 -17.15
CA SER A 10 -11.94 -27.90 -16.85
C SER A 10 -11.34 -26.95 -15.82
N ILE A 11 -10.81 -25.83 -16.30
CA ILE A 11 -10.45 -24.69 -15.46
C ILE A 11 -11.77 -24.04 -15.03
N VAL A 12 -12.27 -24.42 -13.85
CA VAL A 12 -13.30 -23.67 -13.15
C VAL A 12 -12.64 -22.39 -12.65
N CYS A 13 -12.69 -21.36 -13.49
CA CYS A 13 -12.30 -20.02 -13.11
C CYS A 13 -13.33 -19.53 -12.08
N LEU A 14 -13.01 -19.63 -10.78
CA LEU A 14 -13.71 -18.84 -9.77
C LEU A 14 -13.39 -17.38 -10.08
N SER A 15 -14.26 -16.75 -10.88
CA SER A 15 -14.29 -15.29 -11.00
C SER A 15 -14.77 -14.74 -9.67
N LEU A 16 -13.84 -14.52 -8.74
CA LEU A 16 -14.09 -13.58 -7.65
C LEU A 16 -14.45 -12.25 -8.33
N PRO A 17 -15.61 -11.65 -8.04
CA PRO A 17 -15.88 -10.32 -8.54
C PRO A 17 -14.80 -9.40 -7.99
N LEU A 18 -13.93 -8.87 -8.85
CA LEU A 18 -13.19 -7.65 -8.53
C LEU A 18 -14.23 -6.53 -8.48
N SER A 19 -14.89 -6.37 -7.34
CA SER A 19 -15.72 -5.21 -7.09
C SER A 19 -14.78 -4.03 -6.88
N SER A 20 -14.61 -3.21 -7.92
CA SER A 20 -14.16 -1.82 -7.76
C SER A 20 -15.28 -1.08 -7.03
N ALA A 21 -15.31 -1.24 -5.71
CA ALA A 21 -16.38 -0.67 -4.91
C ALA A 21 -16.09 0.83 -4.76
N HIS A 22 -16.78 1.65 -5.56
CA HIS A 22 -16.80 3.11 -5.43
C HIS A 22 -17.35 3.46 -4.04
N GLY A 23 -16.61 4.27 -3.28
CA GLY A 23 -17.13 4.92 -2.08
C GLY A 23 -18.19 5.97 -2.42
N ASP A 24 -18.80 6.57 -1.41
CA ASP A 24 -19.52 7.84 -1.57
C ASP A 24 -18.57 8.88 -2.19
N ASN A 25 -19.10 9.90 -2.90
CA ASN A 25 -18.32 10.96 -3.60
C ASN A 25 -17.47 11.82 -2.65
N VAL A 26 -16.39 11.26 -2.12
CA VAL A 26 -15.47 11.81 -1.13
C VAL A 26 -14.38 12.64 -1.80
N LEU A 27 -13.84 12.17 -2.92
CA LEU A 27 -12.71 12.73 -3.66
C LEU A 27 -13.16 13.50 -4.90
N THR A 28 -13.90 14.59 -4.70
CA THR A 28 -14.22 15.51 -5.81
C THR A 28 -12.97 16.21 -6.35
N PRO A 29 -12.91 16.59 -7.65
CA PRO A 29 -11.73 17.24 -8.21
C PRO A 29 -11.26 18.50 -7.45
N PRO A 30 -12.14 19.40 -6.98
CA PRO A 30 -11.73 20.54 -6.15
C PRO A 30 -11.13 20.11 -4.80
N PHE A 31 -11.68 19.07 -4.18
CA PHE A 31 -11.19 18.55 -2.91
C PHE A 31 -9.81 17.90 -3.06
N VAL A 32 -9.62 17.08 -4.10
CA VAL A 32 -8.32 16.49 -4.44
C VAL A 32 -7.27 17.58 -4.68
N HIS A 33 -7.61 18.62 -5.44
CA HIS A 33 -6.70 19.74 -5.68
C HIS A 33 -6.31 20.47 -4.39
N ALA A 34 -7.26 20.65 -3.47
CA ALA A 34 -6.99 21.25 -2.17
C ALA A 34 -6.07 20.38 -1.29
N ILE A 35 -6.28 19.05 -1.25
CA ILE A 35 -5.39 18.10 -0.55
C ILE A 35 -3.97 18.19 -1.10
N VAL A 36 -3.81 18.19 -2.42
CA VAL A 36 -2.50 18.23 -3.07
C VAL A 36 -1.77 19.55 -2.82
N THR A 37 -2.51 20.68 -2.84
CA THR A 37 -1.92 22.01 -2.71
C THR A 37 -1.55 22.33 -1.26
N ASN A 38 -2.45 22.02 -0.33
CA ASN A 38 -2.21 22.22 1.10
C ASN A 38 -3.04 21.23 1.93
N PRO A 39 -2.51 20.02 2.21
CA PRO A 39 -3.26 18.97 2.88
C PRO A 39 -3.69 19.38 4.30
N ILE A 40 -2.91 20.21 4.99
CA ILE A 40 -3.21 20.65 6.36
C ILE A 40 -4.45 21.56 6.37
N SER A 41 -4.66 22.37 5.32
CA SER A 41 -5.82 23.29 5.23
C SER A 41 -7.16 22.58 5.01
N VAL A 42 -7.17 21.30 4.65
CA VAL A 42 -8.39 20.49 4.45
C VAL A 42 -8.63 19.54 5.63
N PHE A 43 -8.46 20.04 6.84
CA PHE A 43 -8.53 19.27 8.09
C PHE A 43 -7.46 18.18 8.20
N GLY A 44 -6.37 18.32 7.44
CA GLY A 44 -5.27 17.37 7.43
C GLY A 44 -4.42 17.45 8.69
N LYS A 45 -4.05 16.27 9.17
CA LYS A 45 -3.05 16.01 10.21
C LYS A 45 -1.86 15.31 9.56
N THR A 46 -0.70 15.43 10.20
CA THR A 46 0.53 14.77 9.75
C THR A 46 0.91 13.66 10.73
N TYR A 47 1.30 12.50 10.22
CA TYR A 47 1.94 11.43 10.96
C TYR A 47 3.36 11.23 10.42
N ASN A 48 4.36 11.30 11.29
CA ASN A 48 5.76 11.10 10.91
C ASN A 48 6.11 9.62 11.01
N LEU A 49 5.96 8.89 9.92
CA LEU A 49 6.28 7.47 9.84
C LEU A 49 7.80 7.28 9.81
N GLN A 50 8.34 6.46 10.72
CA GLN A 50 9.75 6.11 10.75
C GLN A 50 9.97 4.75 10.06
N VAL A 51 10.81 4.72 9.03
CA VAL A 51 11.23 3.49 8.33
C VAL A 51 12.72 3.59 8.05
N ASP A 52 13.51 2.61 8.49
CA ASP A 52 14.97 2.54 8.25
C ASP A 52 15.72 3.86 8.53
N ASN A 53 15.42 4.47 9.68
CA ASN A 53 16.04 5.72 10.13
C ASN A 53 15.73 6.94 9.23
N MET A 54 14.76 6.82 8.33
CA MET A 54 14.17 7.91 7.55
C MET A 54 12.77 8.22 8.06
N THR A 55 12.40 9.50 8.00
CA THR A 55 11.07 9.99 8.40
C THR A 55 10.27 10.38 7.16
N TYR A 56 9.09 9.78 7.03
CA TYR A 56 8.14 10.06 5.96
C TYR A 56 6.90 10.76 6.52
N PRO A 57 6.62 12.02 6.14
CA PRO A 57 5.39 12.69 6.53
C PRO A 57 4.21 12.09 5.74
N LEU A 58 3.26 11.50 6.45
CA LEU A 58 2.00 11.03 5.92
C LEU A 58 0.90 12.02 6.30
N TYR A 59 0.11 12.46 5.32
CA TYR A 59 -1.02 13.35 5.57
C TYR A 59 -2.32 12.56 5.55
N TYR A 60 -3.19 12.82 6.50
CA TYR A 60 -4.51 12.20 6.59
C TYR A 60 -5.50 13.19 7.18
N GLY A 61 -6.79 13.02 6.93
CA GLY A 61 -7.81 13.86 7.52
C GLY A 61 -9.14 13.15 7.68
N PHE A 62 -9.96 13.73 8.52
CA PHE A 62 -11.34 13.35 8.82
C PHE A 62 -12.22 14.55 8.46
N HIS A 63 -13.42 14.31 7.94
CA HIS A 63 -14.28 15.41 7.48
C HIS A 63 -15.01 16.08 8.65
N TYR A 64 -15.57 15.28 9.56
CA TYR A 64 -16.43 15.78 10.64
C TYR A 64 -15.87 15.51 12.04
N THR A 65 -15.12 14.42 12.21
CA THR A 65 -14.68 13.95 13.53
C THR A 65 -13.35 14.53 13.97
N SER A 66 -13.15 14.56 15.30
CA SER A 66 -11.85 14.79 15.91
C SER A 66 -11.00 13.52 16.01
N ALA A 67 -11.31 12.49 15.22
CA ALA A 67 -10.56 11.24 15.23
C ALA A 67 -9.09 11.48 14.86
N THR A 68 -8.23 10.58 15.34
CA THR A 68 -6.79 10.68 15.11
C THR A 68 -6.20 9.34 14.79
N VAL A 69 -5.18 9.33 13.93
CA VAL A 69 -4.33 8.16 13.74
C VAL A 69 -3.26 8.18 14.83
N SER A 70 -3.30 7.20 15.71
CA SER A 70 -2.37 7.04 16.83
C SER A 70 -1.08 6.32 16.46
N LYS A 71 -1.16 5.42 15.48
CA LYS A 71 -0.01 4.67 14.99
C LYS A 71 -0.17 4.36 13.51
N ILE A 72 0.93 4.45 12.76
CA ILE A 72 1.03 3.90 11.40
C ILE A 72 2.22 2.95 11.37
N SER A 73 2.02 1.76 10.82
CA SER A 73 3.07 0.73 10.66
C SER A 73 3.07 0.20 9.24
N VAL A 74 4.25 -0.06 8.68
CA VAL A 74 4.40 -0.81 7.43
C VAL A 74 4.53 -2.29 7.78
N VAL A 75 3.86 -3.16 7.02
CA VAL A 75 3.86 -4.62 7.20
C VAL A 75 4.34 -5.25 5.88
N PRO A 76 5.68 -5.44 5.73
CA PRO A 76 6.28 -5.99 4.51
C PRO A 76 5.74 -7.35 4.09
N GLU A 77 5.43 -8.22 5.06
CA GLU A 77 4.98 -9.59 4.81
C GLU A 77 3.66 -9.65 4.03
N SER A 78 2.85 -8.59 4.14
CA SER A 78 1.55 -8.47 3.47
C SER A 78 1.50 -7.34 2.45
N ASN A 79 2.61 -6.65 2.21
CA ASN A 79 2.65 -5.42 1.40
C ASN A 79 1.57 -4.41 1.82
N SER A 80 1.41 -4.17 3.12
CA SER A 80 0.38 -3.28 3.64
C SER A 80 0.88 -2.21 4.60
N ILE A 81 0.08 -1.16 4.76
CA ILE A 81 0.19 -0.17 5.82
C ILE A 81 -1.01 -0.36 6.74
N GLN A 82 -0.75 -0.42 8.05
CA GLN A 82 -1.77 -0.48 9.10
C GLN A 82 -1.79 0.82 9.88
N MET A 83 -2.99 1.34 10.12
CA MET A 83 -3.26 2.57 10.85
C MET A 83 -4.19 2.28 12.04
N SER A 84 -3.76 2.65 13.24
CA SER A 84 -4.58 2.52 14.45
C SER A 84 -5.29 3.85 14.73
N LEU A 85 -6.61 3.84 14.70
CA LEU A 85 -7.46 5.00 14.94
C LEU A 85 -7.85 5.14 16.42
N GLN A 86 -8.06 6.36 16.85
CA GLN A 86 -8.60 6.71 18.17
C GLN A 86 -9.68 7.77 18.03
N ASN A 87 -10.65 7.73 18.96
CA ASN A 87 -11.74 8.72 19.09
C ASN A 87 -12.65 8.81 17.85
N VAL A 88 -12.92 7.69 17.17
CA VAL A 88 -13.92 7.61 16.09
C VAL A 88 -15.32 7.46 16.71
N THR A 89 -15.92 8.58 17.09
CA THR A 89 -17.21 8.61 17.83
C THR A 89 -18.44 8.57 16.92
N GLU A 90 -18.28 8.85 15.64
CA GLU A 90 -19.34 8.87 14.63
C GLU A 90 -18.80 8.37 13.29
N THR A 91 -19.71 8.03 12.38
CA THR A 91 -19.33 7.61 11.02
C THR A 91 -18.85 8.82 10.25
N ASP A 92 -17.69 8.69 9.61
CA ASP A 92 -17.01 9.81 8.96
C ASP A 92 -16.24 9.35 7.74
N THR A 93 -15.94 10.32 6.89
CA THR A 93 -15.06 10.16 5.75
C THR A 93 -13.62 10.44 6.16
N MET A 94 -12.76 9.44 5.98
CA MET A 94 -11.31 9.57 6.12
C MET A 94 -10.68 9.67 4.73
N TRP A 95 -9.68 10.56 4.61
CA TRP A 95 -8.76 10.55 3.47
C TRP A 95 -7.33 10.39 3.95
N VAL A 96 -6.50 9.77 3.12
CA VAL A 96 -5.07 9.60 3.36
C VAL A 96 -4.30 9.86 2.08
N TYR A 97 -3.26 10.69 2.18
CA TYR A 97 -2.32 10.98 1.12
C TYR A 97 -1.08 10.10 1.32
N ILE A 98 -0.87 9.18 0.40
CA ILE A 98 0.16 8.16 0.49
C ILE A 98 1.18 8.33 -0.65
N PRO A 99 2.45 8.60 -0.34
CA PRO A 99 3.53 8.56 -1.32
C PRO A 99 3.70 7.14 -1.88
N GLN A 100 3.86 7.03 -3.21
CA GLN A 100 4.10 5.72 -3.86
C GLN A 100 5.43 5.08 -3.44
N SER A 101 6.36 5.88 -2.90
CA SER A 101 7.60 5.37 -2.33
C SER A 101 7.35 4.48 -1.11
N ILE A 102 6.22 4.63 -0.41
CA ILE A 102 5.91 3.89 0.83
C ILE A 102 5.09 2.64 0.53
N ILE A 103 4.05 2.80 -0.28
CA ILE A 103 3.23 1.70 -0.78
C ILE A 103 2.78 2.05 -2.19
N SER A 104 2.84 1.06 -3.06
CA SER A 104 2.42 1.16 -4.44
C SER A 104 1.60 -0.07 -4.81
N SER A 105 0.79 0.09 -5.85
CA SER A 105 0.05 -1.00 -6.43
C SER A 105 0.19 -0.97 -7.94
N ASP A 106 0.33 -2.13 -8.56
CA ASP A 106 0.26 -2.26 -10.00
C ASP A 106 -1.15 -1.84 -10.45
N SER A 107 -1.21 -0.87 -11.37
CA SER A 107 -2.48 -0.27 -11.82
C SER A 107 -3.27 0.51 -10.75
N ASN A 108 -2.63 0.96 -9.67
CA ASN A 108 -3.25 1.75 -8.59
C ASN A 108 -4.44 1.05 -7.89
N GLN A 109 -4.44 -0.28 -7.83
CA GLN A 109 -5.50 -1.06 -7.17
C GLN A 109 -5.07 -1.49 -5.76
N PHE A 110 -5.61 -0.84 -4.73
CA PHE A 110 -5.38 -1.23 -3.35
C PHE A 110 -6.51 -2.14 -2.85
N LEU A 111 -6.23 -2.94 -1.83
CA LEU A 111 -7.26 -3.54 -0.98
C LEU A 111 -7.33 -2.73 0.31
N LEU A 112 -8.53 -2.34 0.70
CA LEU A 112 -8.77 -1.57 1.92
C LEU A 112 -9.57 -2.42 2.89
N TYR A 113 -9.07 -2.56 4.11
CA TYR A 113 -9.78 -3.21 5.20
C TYR A 113 -10.00 -2.21 6.33
N VAL A 114 -11.24 -2.12 6.81
CA VAL A 114 -11.61 -1.35 8.01
C VAL A 114 -12.07 -2.36 9.06
N ASP A 115 -11.34 -2.43 10.18
CA ASP A 115 -11.49 -3.47 11.21
C ASP A 115 -11.56 -4.90 10.62
N GLY A 116 -10.68 -5.17 9.65
CA GLY A 116 -10.59 -6.47 8.95
C GLY A 116 -11.66 -6.73 7.89
N LYS A 117 -12.59 -5.80 7.66
CA LYS A 117 -13.63 -5.92 6.62
C LYS A 117 -13.23 -5.20 5.35
N ASN A 118 -13.27 -5.91 4.22
CA ASN A 118 -13.01 -5.32 2.90
C ASN A 118 -14.01 -4.18 2.63
N THR A 119 -13.49 -2.99 2.33
CA THR A 119 -14.26 -1.75 2.25
C THR A 119 -13.98 -1.03 0.93
N SER A 120 -15.01 -0.38 0.38
CA SER A 120 -14.90 0.49 -0.79
C SER A 120 -14.02 1.70 -0.52
N TYR A 121 -13.43 2.23 -1.59
CA TYR A 121 -12.68 3.47 -1.53
C TYR A 121 -12.76 4.20 -2.85
N GLU A 122 -12.49 5.50 -2.78
CA GLU A 122 -12.20 6.34 -3.92
C GLU A 122 -10.70 6.60 -3.99
N ILE A 123 -10.21 6.78 -5.21
CA ILE A 123 -8.80 6.99 -5.47
C ILE A 123 -8.58 8.17 -6.39
N ALA A 124 -7.60 9.00 -6.05
CA ALA A 124 -7.05 10.00 -6.94
C ALA A 124 -5.52 9.88 -6.98
N THR A 125 -4.95 9.79 -8.17
CA THR A 125 -3.49 9.74 -8.35
C THR A 125 -2.99 11.11 -8.78
N TYR A 126 -1.94 11.59 -8.11
CA TYR A 126 -1.28 12.84 -8.45
C TYR A 126 0.23 12.66 -8.47
N SER A 127 0.82 12.75 -9.66
CA SER A 127 2.26 12.56 -9.89
C SER A 127 2.76 11.22 -9.30
N HIS A 128 3.43 11.25 -8.14
CA HIS A 128 4.04 10.10 -7.46
C HIS A 128 3.34 9.75 -6.14
N SER A 129 2.08 10.16 -6.00
CA SER A 129 1.30 9.94 -4.79
C SER A 129 -0.13 9.52 -5.12
N THR A 130 -0.74 8.83 -4.17
CA THR A 130 -2.11 8.38 -4.23
C THR A 130 -2.88 8.92 -3.04
N ILE A 131 -4.05 9.47 -3.29
CA ILE A 131 -5.03 9.85 -2.27
C ILE A 131 -6.10 8.76 -2.26
N LEU A 132 -6.36 8.19 -1.09
CA LEU A 132 -7.48 7.28 -0.86
C LEU A 132 -8.50 7.98 0.04
N GLY A 133 -9.77 7.89 -0.33
CA GLY A 133 -10.90 8.38 0.45
C GLY A 133 -11.87 7.24 0.73
N PHE A 134 -12.30 7.08 1.98
CA PHE A 134 -13.18 5.99 2.38
C PHE A 134 -13.92 6.31 3.68
N THR A 135 -14.95 5.52 4.00
CA THR A 135 -15.78 5.72 5.19
C THR A 135 -15.25 4.87 6.36
N VAL A 136 -15.14 5.47 7.53
CA VAL A 136 -14.91 4.80 8.81
C VAL A 136 -16.18 4.90 9.65
N ASN A 137 -16.54 3.82 10.34
CA ASN A 137 -17.75 3.79 11.16
C ASN A 137 -17.44 4.17 12.61
N THR A 138 -18.48 4.46 13.39
CA THR A 138 -18.34 4.61 14.84
C THR A 138 -17.61 3.41 15.45
N ASN A 139 -16.65 3.68 16.32
CA ASN A 139 -15.78 2.69 16.97
C ASN A 139 -14.88 1.92 16.00
N THR A 140 -14.47 2.50 14.86
CA THR A 140 -13.38 1.93 14.07
C THR A 140 -12.04 2.11 14.78
N HIS A 141 -11.25 1.04 14.81
CA HIS A 141 -9.94 1.00 15.49
C HIS A 141 -8.78 0.79 14.53
N GLU A 142 -9.01 0.08 13.42
CA GLU A 142 -7.95 -0.30 12.50
C GLU A 142 -8.34 -0.05 11.06
N VAL A 143 -7.39 0.49 10.30
CA VAL A 143 -7.45 0.57 8.84
C VAL A 143 -6.19 -0.07 8.27
N GLN A 144 -6.37 -0.98 7.31
CA GLN A 144 -5.28 -1.60 6.59
C GLN A 144 -5.41 -1.33 5.10
N ILE A 145 -4.33 -0.85 4.49
CA ILE A 145 -4.24 -0.57 3.06
C ILE A 145 -3.17 -1.47 2.48
N GLN A 146 -3.56 -2.38 1.59
CA GLN A 146 -2.67 -3.36 0.98
C GLN A 146 -2.46 -3.03 -0.50
N GLY A 147 -1.20 -3.01 -0.93
CA GLY A 147 -0.76 -2.78 -2.30
C GLY A 147 -0.10 -4.01 -2.89
N THR A 148 0.61 -3.83 -4.02
CA THR A 148 1.45 -4.90 -4.60
C THR A 148 2.90 -4.81 -4.12
N ARG A 149 3.35 -3.64 -3.70
CA ARG A 149 4.67 -3.42 -3.10
C ARG A 149 4.56 -2.38 -2.00
N VAL A 150 5.18 -2.65 -0.85
CA VAL A 150 5.59 -1.59 0.09
C VAL A 150 7.06 -1.28 -0.09
N ILE A 151 7.58 -0.25 0.59
CA ILE A 151 9.02 0.09 0.64
C ILE A 151 9.81 -1.23 0.59
N PRO A 152 10.57 -1.48 -0.50
CA PRO A 152 11.34 -2.69 -0.59
C PRO A 152 12.45 -2.59 0.46
N GLU A 153 12.36 -3.45 1.48
CA GLU A 153 13.46 -3.71 2.37
C GLU A 153 14.58 -4.41 1.60
N PHE A 154 15.41 -3.65 0.91
CA PHE A 154 16.81 -3.99 0.88
C PHE A 154 17.53 -2.93 1.68
N SER A 155 17.73 -3.21 2.97
CA SER A 155 18.75 -2.50 3.74
C SER A 155 20.01 -2.43 2.90
N THR A 156 20.72 -1.30 2.92
CA THR A 156 22.02 -1.12 2.25
C THR A 156 22.99 -2.27 2.56
N SER A 157 22.80 -2.93 3.70
CA SER A 157 23.49 -4.15 4.10
C SER A 157 23.23 -5.35 3.17
N VAL A 158 21.98 -5.61 2.76
CA VAL A 158 21.61 -6.70 1.85
C VAL A 158 22.19 -6.45 0.46
N PHE A 159 22.21 -5.18 0.02
CA PHE A 159 22.89 -4.80 -1.22
C PHE A 159 24.40 -5.07 -1.14
N SER A 160 25.02 -4.78 0.00
CA SER A 160 26.44 -5.05 0.23
C SER A 160 26.74 -6.54 0.18
N VAL A 161 25.92 -7.39 0.80
CA VAL A 161 26.08 -8.85 0.76
C VAL A 161 25.89 -9.39 -0.66
N ALA A 162 24.90 -8.90 -1.40
CA ALA A 162 24.68 -9.29 -2.79
C ALA A 162 25.88 -8.92 -3.69
N VAL A 163 26.44 -7.72 -3.52
CA VAL A 163 27.63 -7.26 -4.26
C VAL A 163 28.85 -8.12 -3.93
N ILE A 164 29.10 -8.39 -2.64
CA ILE A 164 30.20 -9.27 -2.21
C ILE A 164 30.03 -10.67 -2.79
N GLY A 165 28.82 -11.23 -2.74
CA GLY A 165 28.51 -12.52 -3.35
C GLY A 165 28.77 -12.55 -4.86
N PHE A 166 28.35 -11.51 -5.58
CA PHE A 166 28.54 -11.42 -7.03
C PHE A 166 30.03 -11.31 -7.40
N VAL A 167 30.79 -10.48 -6.69
CA VAL A 167 32.25 -10.37 -6.87
C VAL A 167 32.96 -11.68 -6.55
N SER A 168 32.58 -12.37 -5.48
CA SER A 168 33.18 -13.67 -5.09
C SER A 168 33.01 -14.73 -6.18
N ILE A 169 31.82 -14.80 -6.80
CA ILE A 169 31.53 -15.73 -7.89
C ILE A 169 32.36 -15.39 -9.14
N LEU A 170 32.49 -14.10 -9.46
CA LEU A 170 33.30 -13.65 -10.60
C LEU A 170 34.78 -14.00 -10.41
N VAL A 171 35.32 -13.76 -9.22
CA VAL A 171 36.71 -14.09 -8.87
C VAL A 171 36.94 -15.60 -8.97
N LEU A 172 36.06 -16.44 -8.40
CA LEU A 172 36.15 -17.90 -8.52
C LEU A 172 36.05 -18.40 -9.97
N ARG A 173 35.24 -17.73 -10.79
CA ARG A 173 35.12 -18.06 -12.23
C ARG A 173 36.37 -17.70 -13.02
N PHE A 174 37.03 -16.58 -12.69
CA PHE A 174 38.28 -16.15 -13.32
C PHE A 174 39.50 -16.96 -12.85
N TYR A 175 39.49 -17.41 -11.60
CA TYR A 175 40.56 -18.21 -11.00
C TYR A 175 40.44 -19.72 -11.22
N ARG A 176 39.43 -20.21 -11.96
CA ARG A 176 39.44 -21.61 -12.42
C ARG A 176 40.67 -21.78 -13.33
N PRO A 177 41.71 -22.54 -12.92
CA PRO A 177 42.85 -22.74 -13.79
C PRO A 177 42.36 -23.47 -15.05
N LEU A 178 42.78 -22.98 -16.21
CA LEU A 178 42.71 -23.73 -17.46
C LEU A 178 43.30 -25.12 -17.17
N LYS A 179 42.45 -26.15 -17.19
CA LYS A 179 42.93 -27.53 -17.23
C LYS A 179 43.77 -27.68 -18.49
N MET A 180 45.09 -27.60 -18.34
CA MET A 180 46.06 -28.26 -19.22
C MET A 180 46.27 -29.68 -18.70
#